data_AF-A0A6C0IL54-F1
#
_entry.id   AF-A0A6C0IL54-F1
#
_cell.length_a   1.000
_cell.length_b   1.000
_cell.length_c   1.000
_cell.angle_alpha   90.00
_cell.angle_beta   90.00
_cell.angle_gamma   90.00
#
_symmetry.space_group_name_H-M   'P 1'
#
loop_
_entity.id
_entity.type
_entity.pdbx_description
1 polymer ?
#
loop_
_entity_poly.entity_id
_entity_poly.type
_entity_poly.pdbx_seq_one_letter_code
_entity_poly.pdbx_strand_id
1 'polypeptide(L)'
;MNPVIAINPNENSDYDLKSFNVSNLNVSFANAIRRTIMSDIPLLVFKTSPYAESKCTIFTNTTRLNNEILKQRLSCIPIHMSSTTINFDNYEEFYLEVNVENTSDTKIIITSADFNIRKKEDNSLMSKDLVNEIFPPSTITGDFIDFARLRPRVGENISGDHLHLVCDFIIGSARDDGMFNVVSNCAYGFDIDEEKQAKMLDIKMQEWADEGKSQNEIEYEGKNWMLLDGKRVTKPNSFNFTIQTVGSYTNTQVIKAACDVLNMNLDKLNQEFVNQSVEIVPSTTTMANCYDIILTNQDYTLGKIIEYAFLTKYYESKIATFCGFQKKHPHDDFSIIRIAYEDNYDVSVINGHIQECISNCKLVFEKIKNAFRSKEE
;
A
#
# COMPACT_ATOMS: atom_id res chain seq x y z
N MET A 1 19.31 -3.04 -13.31
CA MET A 1 17.93 -2.64 -12.95
C MET A 1 16.95 -2.96 -14.10
N ASN A 2 16.51 -4.22 -14.24
CA ASN A 2 15.56 -4.61 -15.29
C ASN A 2 14.63 -5.73 -14.78
N PRO A 3 13.53 -5.38 -14.09
CA PRO A 3 12.68 -6.38 -13.46
C PRO A 3 11.97 -7.25 -14.48
N VAL A 4 11.80 -8.53 -14.16
CA VAL A 4 11.01 -9.49 -14.94
C VAL A 4 9.91 -10.03 -14.04
N ILE A 5 8.66 -9.89 -14.48
CA ILE A 5 7.47 -10.29 -13.73
C ILE A 5 6.96 -11.59 -14.33
N ALA A 6 6.78 -12.61 -13.48
CA ALA A 6 6.09 -13.84 -13.82
C ALA A 6 4.82 -13.93 -12.98
N ILE A 7 3.66 -13.90 -13.65
CA ILE A 7 2.36 -14.02 -13.01
C ILE A 7 2.01 -15.52 -12.95
N ASN A 8 1.58 -16.01 -11.79
CA ASN A 8 1.13 -17.39 -11.68
C ASN A 8 -0.20 -17.55 -12.44
N PRO A 9 -0.28 -18.42 -13.46
CA PRO A 9 -1.46 -18.53 -14.33
C PRO A 9 -2.67 -19.19 -13.68
N ASN A 10 -2.52 -19.73 -12.46
CA ASN A 10 -3.54 -20.52 -11.77
C ASN A 10 -4.42 -19.69 -10.80
N GLU A 11 -4.40 -18.37 -10.91
CA GLU A 11 -5.07 -17.49 -9.95
C GLU A 11 -6.38 -16.95 -10.50
N ASN A 12 -7.40 -16.99 -9.62
CA ASN A 12 -8.78 -16.60 -9.84
C ASN A 12 -8.93 -15.10 -10.11
N SER A 13 -10.17 -14.60 -10.04
CA SER A 13 -10.56 -13.22 -10.32
C SER A 13 -9.58 -12.18 -9.78
N ASP A 14 -9.50 -11.00 -10.41
CA ASP A 14 -8.56 -9.93 -10.00
C ASP A 14 -8.88 -9.32 -8.61
N TYR A 15 -9.83 -9.89 -7.87
CA TYR A 15 -10.21 -9.56 -6.50
C TYR A 15 -9.77 -10.62 -5.46
N ASP A 16 -9.44 -11.84 -5.89
CA ASP A 16 -9.00 -12.92 -5.01
C ASP A 16 -7.51 -12.80 -4.66
N LEU A 17 -6.98 -13.67 -3.80
CA LEU A 17 -5.54 -13.68 -3.51
C LEU A 17 -4.73 -13.92 -4.81
N LYS A 18 -3.86 -12.96 -5.13
CA LYS A 18 -2.98 -12.98 -6.30
C LYS A 18 -1.51 -13.04 -5.87
N SER A 19 -0.71 -13.82 -6.55
CA SER A 19 0.70 -14.06 -6.33
C SER A 19 1.47 -13.95 -7.64
N PHE A 20 2.61 -13.29 -7.57
CA PHE A 20 3.49 -13.11 -8.71
C PHE A 20 4.94 -13.09 -8.25
N ASN A 21 5.84 -13.54 -9.12
CA ASN A 21 7.27 -13.41 -8.90
C ASN A 21 7.78 -12.16 -9.61
N VAL A 22 8.70 -11.44 -8.95
CA VAL A 22 9.50 -10.39 -9.56
C VAL A 22 10.98 -10.72 -9.39
N SER A 23 11.66 -10.96 -10.50
CA SER A 23 13.10 -11.22 -10.54
C SER A 23 13.86 -10.02 -11.09
N ASN A 24 15.18 -9.98 -10.85
CA ASN A 24 16.08 -8.88 -11.20
C ASN A 24 15.70 -7.52 -10.57
N LEU A 25 15.13 -7.57 -9.37
CA LEU A 25 14.74 -6.40 -8.59
C LEU A 25 15.50 -6.37 -7.26
N ASN A 26 15.98 -5.20 -6.83
CA ASN A 26 16.57 -5.07 -5.50
C ASN A 26 15.49 -4.98 -4.42
N VAL A 27 15.79 -5.46 -3.21
CA VAL A 27 14.89 -5.44 -2.05
C VAL A 27 14.32 -4.05 -1.75
N SER A 28 15.08 -2.99 -2.02
CA SER A 28 14.64 -1.61 -1.79
C SER A 28 13.42 -1.26 -2.65
N PHE A 29 13.41 -1.66 -3.92
CA PHE A 29 12.26 -1.45 -4.80
C PHE A 29 11.07 -2.35 -4.45
N ALA A 30 11.32 -3.62 -4.14
CA ALA A 30 10.28 -4.56 -3.72
C ALA A 30 9.57 -4.05 -2.46
N ASN A 31 10.33 -3.62 -1.45
CA ASN A 31 9.79 -3.06 -0.23
C ASN A 31 9.13 -1.70 -0.45
N ALA A 32 9.64 -0.87 -1.38
CA ALA A 32 9.01 0.41 -1.71
C ALA A 32 7.60 0.22 -2.25
N ILE A 33 7.39 -0.74 -3.16
CA ILE A 33 6.07 -1.10 -3.69
C ILE A 33 5.17 -1.58 -2.54
N ARG A 34 5.63 -2.54 -1.73
CA ARG A 34 4.86 -3.06 -0.59
C ARG A 34 4.47 -1.95 0.40
N ARG A 35 5.39 -1.07 0.77
CA ARG A 35 5.13 0.05 1.70
C ARG A 35 4.11 1.02 1.12
N THR A 36 4.22 1.34 -0.16
CA THR A 36 3.29 2.26 -0.84
C THR A 36 1.89 1.66 -0.88
N ILE A 37 1.76 0.36 -1.20
CA ILE A 37 0.47 -0.35 -1.18
C ILE A 37 -0.19 -0.29 0.21
N MET A 38 0.60 -0.46 1.27
CA MET A 38 0.10 -0.51 2.64
C MET A 38 -0.25 0.84 3.25
N SER A 39 0.15 1.97 2.64
CA SER A 39 0.08 3.28 3.31
C SER A 39 -0.35 4.42 2.41
N ASP A 40 0.08 4.47 1.15
CA ASP A 40 0.14 5.73 0.40
C ASP A 40 -0.79 5.77 -0.82
N ILE A 41 -1.50 4.68 -1.12
CA ILE A 41 -2.49 4.68 -2.19
C ILE A 41 -3.72 5.49 -1.73
N PRO A 42 -4.13 6.53 -2.47
CA PRO A 42 -5.32 7.31 -2.15
C PRO A 42 -6.59 6.51 -2.43
N LEU A 43 -7.65 6.79 -1.67
CA LEU A 43 -8.99 6.23 -1.84
C LEU A 43 -10.05 7.21 -1.34
N LEU A 44 -11.31 7.01 -1.76
CA LEU A 44 -12.44 7.71 -1.16
C LEU A 44 -12.76 7.11 0.21
N VAL A 45 -12.91 7.95 1.22
CA VAL A 45 -13.15 7.54 2.61
C VAL A 45 -14.14 8.45 3.31
N PHE A 46 -14.71 7.93 4.40
CA PHE A 46 -15.46 8.71 5.38
C PHE A 46 -14.57 9.05 6.56
N LYS A 47 -14.03 10.26 6.59
CA LYS A 47 -13.23 10.70 7.74
C LYS A 47 -14.12 11.15 8.87
N THR A 48 -14.23 10.31 9.89
CA THR A 48 -15.10 10.59 11.04
C THR A 48 -14.35 10.99 12.31
N SER A 49 -13.02 10.92 12.29
CA SER A 49 -12.11 11.28 13.40
C SER A 49 -10.82 11.91 12.87
N PRO A 50 -10.12 12.74 13.67
CA PRO A 50 -10.52 13.30 14.97
C PRO A 50 -11.68 14.32 14.84
N TYR A 51 -12.30 14.73 15.95
CA TYR A 51 -13.52 15.57 15.96
C TYR A 51 -13.42 16.83 15.06
N ALA A 52 -12.27 17.51 15.09
CA ALA A 52 -12.04 18.73 14.30
C ALA A 52 -12.02 18.50 12.78
N GLU A 53 -11.71 17.29 12.33
CA GLU A 53 -11.59 16.92 10.92
C GLU A 53 -12.75 16.03 10.46
N SER A 54 -13.64 15.65 11.38
CA SER A 54 -14.79 14.80 11.13
C SER A 54 -15.72 15.44 10.11
N LYS A 55 -16.05 14.69 9.07
CA LYS A 55 -17.02 15.07 8.04
C LYS A 55 -18.39 14.45 8.25
N CYS A 56 -18.61 13.78 9.39
CA CYS A 56 -19.85 13.10 9.72
C CYS A 56 -20.64 13.87 10.79
N THR A 57 -21.86 14.27 10.44
CA THR A 57 -22.81 14.90 11.35
C THR A 57 -23.98 13.95 11.62
N ILE A 58 -24.21 13.64 12.90
CA ILE A 58 -25.35 12.83 13.33
C ILE A 58 -26.42 13.80 13.87
N PHE A 59 -27.58 13.83 13.21
CA PHE A 59 -28.72 14.66 13.60
C PHE A 59 -29.59 13.96 14.64
N THR A 60 -29.88 12.68 14.43
CA THR A 60 -30.67 11.86 15.35
C THR A 60 -30.01 10.50 15.53
N ASN A 61 -29.82 10.07 16.77
CA ASN A 61 -29.42 8.71 17.09
C ASN A 61 -30.13 8.27 18.38
N THR A 62 -31.20 7.50 18.23
CA THR A 62 -31.89 6.86 19.36
C THR A 62 -31.53 5.38 19.50
N THR A 63 -30.53 4.92 18.75
CA THR A 63 -30.05 3.53 18.77
C THR A 63 -29.25 3.22 20.05
N ARG A 64 -28.88 1.94 20.22
CA ARG A 64 -28.00 1.51 21.33
C ARG A 64 -26.53 1.82 21.12
N LEU A 65 -26.10 2.07 19.89
CA LEU A 65 -24.72 2.40 19.59
C LEU A 65 -24.53 3.90 19.80
N ASN A 66 -23.47 4.30 20.50
CA ASN A 66 -23.16 5.71 20.64
C ASN A 66 -22.66 6.29 19.29
N ASN A 67 -22.65 7.61 19.22
CA ASN A 67 -22.27 8.34 18.00
C ASN A 67 -20.87 7.99 17.50
N GLU A 68 -19.91 7.79 18.40
CA GLU A 68 -18.52 7.54 18.03
C GLU A 68 -18.30 6.12 17.48
N ILE A 69 -19.03 5.12 17.98
CA ILE A 69 -19.02 3.76 17.41
C ILE A 69 -19.66 3.78 16.02
N LEU A 70 -20.76 4.50 15.82
CA LEU A 70 -21.39 4.61 14.50
C LEU A 70 -20.48 5.31 13.49
N LYS A 71 -19.81 6.38 13.91
CA LYS A 71 -18.78 7.08 13.12
C LYS A 71 -17.62 6.16 12.74
N GLN A 72 -17.04 5.45 13.70
CA GLN A 72 -15.97 4.49 13.44
C GLN A 72 -16.43 3.40 12.46
N ARG A 73 -17.61 2.81 12.68
CA ARG A 73 -18.18 1.80 11.77
C ARG A 73 -18.37 2.34 10.37
N LEU A 74 -18.81 3.60 10.23
CA LEU A 74 -18.96 4.26 8.93
C LEU A 74 -17.60 4.44 8.24
N SER A 75 -16.58 4.86 8.99
CA SER A 75 -15.20 5.02 8.50
C SER A 75 -14.57 3.71 8.02
N CYS A 76 -15.00 2.56 8.54
CA CYS A 76 -14.52 1.23 8.12
C CYS A 76 -15.18 0.71 6.83
N ILE A 77 -16.24 1.36 6.31
CA ILE A 77 -16.94 0.87 5.12
C ILE A 77 -16.14 1.23 3.87
N PRO A 78 -15.68 0.25 3.06
CA PRO A 78 -14.99 0.53 1.82
C PRO A 78 -15.89 1.29 0.84
N ILE A 79 -15.32 2.27 0.15
CA ILE A 79 -16.01 3.04 -0.89
C ILE A 79 -15.41 2.62 -2.23
N HIS A 80 -16.25 2.12 -3.13
CA HIS A 80 -15.85 1.81 -4.50
C HIS A 80 -16.07 3.04 -5.37
N MET A 81 -15.06 3.42 -6.16
CA MET A 81 -15.24 4.50 -7.13
C MET A 81 -16.12 4.00 -8.27
N SER A 82 -17.13 4.79 -8.64
CA SER A 82 -17.86 4.50 -9.86
C SER A 82 -17.03 4.90 -11.06
N SER A 83 -17.22 4.19 -12.18
CA SER A 83 -16.49 4.48 -13.41
C SER A 83 -16.76 5.87 -14.01
N THR A 84 -17.89 6.51 -13.67
CA THR A 84 -18.38 7.70 -14.37
C THR A 84 -18.91 8.83 -13.49
N THR A 85 -19.35 8.55 -12.25
CA THR A 85 -20.18 9.50 -11.50
C THR A 85 -19.47 10.08 -10.27
N ILE A 86 -18.98 9.23 -9.38
CA ILE A 86 -18.24 9.59 -8.17
C ILE A 86 -16.83 9.01 -8.27
N ASN A 87 -15.87 9.90 -8.46
CA ASN A 87 -14.44 9.60 -8.58
C ASN A 87 -13.61 10.76 -7.97
N PHE A 88 -12.29 10.71 -8.12
CA PHE A 88 -11.40 11.71 -7.53
C PHE A 88 -11.58 13.15 -8.05
N ASP A 89 -12.20 13.35 -9.21
CA ASP A 89 -12.36 14.68 -9.79
C ASP A 89 -13.62 15.41 -9.29
N ASN A 90 -14.62 14.66 -8.81
CA ASN A 90 -15.95 15.22 -8.53
C ASN A 90 -16.61 14.72 -7.22
N TYR A 91 -15.90 13.96 -6.39
CA TYR A 91 -16.44 13.44 -5.12
C TYR A 91 -17.00 14.52 -4.20
N GLU A 92 -16.47 15.75 -4.27
CA GLU A 92 -16.87 16.87 -3.40
C GLU A 92 -18.31 17.34 -3.64
N GLU A 93 -18.87 17.05 -4.82
CA GLU A 93 -20.24 17.38 -5.21
C GLU A 93 -21.29 16.51 -4.49
N PHE A 94 -20.86 15.42 -3.84
CA PHE A 94 -21.73 14.41 -3.26
C PHE A 94 -21.55 14.26 -1.75
N TYR A 95 -22.58 13.74 -1.09
CA TYR A 95 -22.52 13.30 0.30
C TYR A 95 -23.41 12.08 0.55
N LEU A 96 -23.06 11.31 1.57
CA LEU A 96 -23.84 10.19 2.06
C LEU A 96 -24.90 10.69 3.06
N GLU A 97 -26.13 10.21 2.94
CA GLU A 97 -27.18 10.32 3.94
C GLU A 97 -27.66 8.92 4.37
N VAL A 98 -27.78 8.70 5.68
CA VAL A 98 -28.50 7.56 6.25
C VAL A 98 -29.61 8.13 7.11
N ASN A 99 -30.87 7.94 6.70
CA ASN A 99 -32.04 8.40 7.42
C ASN A 99 -33.08 7.27 7.47
N VAL A 100 -33.06 6.48 8.54
CA VAL A 100 -33.89 5.29 8.69
C VAL A 100 -34.54 5.27 10.06
N GLU A 101 -35.87 5.23 10.09
CA GLU A 101 -36.69 5.07 11.30
C GLU A 101 -37.36 3.70 11.28
N ASN A 102 -37.33 2.98 12.40
CA ASN A 102 -38.06 1.72 12.52
C ASN A 102 -39.51 1.95 12.94
N THR A 103 -40.41 1.89 11.95
CA THR A 103 -41.86 1.98 12.18
C THR A 103 -42.54 0.62 12.32
N SER A 104 -41.79 -0.49 12.24
CA SER A 104 -42.33 -1.86 12.31
C SER A 104 -42.35 -2.40 13.75
N ASP A 105 -42.94 -3.58 13.90
CA ASP A 105 -42.98 -4.39 15.13
C ASP A 105 -41.78 -5.37 15.25
N THR A 106 -40.90 -5.40 14.25
CA THR A 106 -39.72 -6.27 14.18
C THR A 106 -38.42 -5.46 14.15
N LYS A 107 -37.31 -6.10 14.51
CA LYS A 107 -36.00 -5.46 14.46
C LYS A 107 -35.58 -5.25 13.01
N ILE A 108 -35.09 -4.05 12.69
CA ILE A 108 -34.52 -3.73 11.39
C ILE A 108 -33.01 -3.59 11.54
N ILE A 109 -32.26 -4.11 10.57
CA ILE A 109 -30.82 -3.91 10.45
C ILE A 109 -30.61 -2.94 9.30
N ILE A 110 -30.00 -1.79 9.58
CA ILE A 110 -29.52 -0.86 8.57
C ILE A 110 -28.27 -1.49 7.97
N THR A 111 -28.25 -1.63 6.65
CA THR A 111 -27.10 -2.12 5.88
C THR A 111 -26.61 -1.04 4.92
N SER A 112 -25.50 -1.30 4.21
CA SER A 112 -25.02 -0.40 3.17
C SER A 112 -25.99 -0.25 1.98
N ALA A 113 -27.00 -1.12 1.81
CA ALA A 113 -28.06 -0.93 0.81
C ALA A 113 -29.04 0.22 1.16
N ASP A 114 -29.18 0.49 2.47
CA ASP A 114 -30.05 1.56 2.99
C ASP A 114 -29.41 2.94 2.85
N PHE A 115 -28.17 3.00 2.38
CA PHE A 115 -27.44 4.24 2.14
C PHE A 115 -28.07 5.00 0.97
N ASN A 116 -28.02 6.32 1.07
CA ASN A 116 -28.46 7.24 0.04
C ASN A 116 -27.32 8.20 -0.27
N ILE A 117 -27.06 8.44 -1.55
CA ILE A 117 -26.09 9.44 -1.97
C ILE A 117 -26.87 10.61 -2.57
N ARG A 118 -26.49 11.82 -2.21
CA ARG A 118 -27.11 13.06 -2.71
C ARG A 118 -26.09 14.00 -3.30
N LYS A 119 -26.54 14.81 -4.25
CA LYS A 119 -25.77 15.96 -4.75
C LYS A 119 -25.96 17.17 -3.83
N LYS A 120 -24.88 17.92 -3.59
CA LYS A 120 -24.91 19.11 -2.74
C LYS A 120 -25.63 20.30 -3.37
N GLU A 121 -25.62 20.40 -4.71
CA GLU A 121 -26.20 21.55 -5.41
C GLU A 121 -27.73 21.62 -5.24
N ASP A 122 -28.43 20.49 -5.43
CA ASP A 122 -29.89 20.43 -5.50
C ASP A 122 -30.52 19.44 -4.51
N ASN A 123 -29.71 18.78 -3.67
CA ASN A 123 -30.12 17.69 -2.77
C ASN A 123 -30.81 16.52 -3.48
N SER A 124 -30.60 16.38 -4.79
CA SER A 124 -31.16 15.28 -5.57
C SER A 124 -30.58 13.95 -5.13
N LEU A 125 -31.47 12.94 -5.08
CA LEU A 125 -31.11 11.58 -4.71
C LEU A 125 -30.53 10.85 -5.92
N MET A 126 -29.38 10.22 -5.73
CA MET A 126 -28.77 9.37 -6.75
C MET A 126 -29.50 8.03 -6.90
N SER A 127 -29.35 7.38 -8.05
CA SER A 127 -29.98 6.08 -8.30
C SER A 127 -29.46 5.01 -7.35
N LYS A 128 -30.31 4.04 -7.00
CA LYS A 128 -29.90 2.88 -6.19
C LYS A 128 -28.84 2.02 -6.88
N ASP A 129 -28.84 1.99 -8.22
CA ASP A 129 -27.79 1.30 -8.99
C ASP A 129 -26.42 1.93 -8.75
N LEU A 130 -26.32 3.26 -8.68
CA LEU A 130 -25.06 3.94 -8.34
C LEU A 130 -24.63 3.64 -6.90
N VAL A 131 -25.59 3.64 -5.95
CA VAL A 131 -25.30 3.28 -4.55
C VAL A 131 -24.76 1.86 -4.48
N ASN A 132 -25.32 0.91 -5.23
CA ASN A 132 -24.86 -0.47 -5.30
C ASN A 132 -23.51 -0.61 -6.04
N GLU A 133 -23.16 0.28 -6.96
CA GLU A 133 -21.81 0.32 -7.56
C GLU A 133 -20.77 0.76 -6.52
N ILE A 134 -21.13 1.71 -5.65
CA ILE A 134 -20.24 2.29 -4.64
C ILE A 134 -20.13 1.41 -3.39
N PHE A 135 -21.24 0.78 -2.99
CA PHE A 135 -21.35 -0.12 -1.85
C PHE A 135 -21.94 -1.47 -2.28
N PRO A 136 -21.20 -2.25 -3.10
CA PRO A 136 -21.70 -3.50 -3.63
C PRO A 136 -21.94 -4.55 -2.53
N PRO A 137 -22.89 -5.48 -2.74
CA PRO A 137 -23.02 -6.63 -1.87
C PRO A 137 -21.79 -7.54 -1.97
N SER A 138 -21.57 -8.33 -0.93
CA SER A 138 -20.53 -9.36 -0.89
C SER A 138 -20.68 -10.32 -2.08
N THR A 139 -19.60 -10.52 -2.82
CA THR A 139 -19.56 -11.49 -3.94
C THR A 139 -19.71 -12.94 -3.47
N ILE A 140 -19.48 -13.20 -2.18
CA ILE A 140 -19.55 -14.54 -1.58
C ILE A 140 -20.95 -14.83 -1.04
N THR A 141 -21.51 -13.92 -0.23
CA THR A 141 -22.80 -14.17 0.46
C THR A 141 -23.99 -13.49 -0.21
N GLY A 142 -23.75 -12.47 -1.04
CA GLY A 142 -24.79 -11.60 -1.60
C GLY A 142 -25.33 -10.56 -0.61
N ASP A 143 -24.79 -10.50 0.61
CA ASP A 143 -25.25 -9.58 1.65
C ASP A 143 -24.52 -8.24 1.62
N PHE A 144 -25.21 -7.20 2.08
CA PHE A 144 -24.65 -5.87 2.32
C PHE A 144 -24.02 -5.77 3.72
N ILE A 145 -23.21 -4.73 3.95
CA ILE A 145 -22.52 -4.57 5.23
C ILE A 145 -23.50 -4.10 6.31
N ASP A 146 -23.64 -4.87 7.38
CA ASP A 146 -24.42 -4.49 8.57
C ASP A 146 -23.85 -3.22 9.23
N PHE A 147 -24.66 -2.16 9.28
CA PHE A 147 -24.25 -0.88 9.86
C PHE A 147 -24.76 -0.68 11.29
N ALA A 148 -26.08 -0.71 11.50
CA ALA A 148 -26.70 -0.47 12.80
C ALA A 148 -28.01 -1.24 12.97
N ARG A 149 -28.44 -1.44 14.22
CA ARG A 149 -29.70 -2.15 14.53
C ARG A 149 -30.71 -1.19 15.13
N LEU A 150 -31.92 -1.17 14.57
CA LEU A 150 -33.05 -0.37 15.05
C LEU A 150 -34.08 -1.27 15.74
N ARG A 151 -34.42 -0.96 16.99
CA ARG A 151 -35.49 -1.67 17.70
C ARG A 151 -36.87 -1.22 17.20
N PRO A 152 -37.85 -2.14 17.21
CA PRO A 152 -39.20 -1.84 16.78
C PRO A 152 -39.90 -0.87 17.72
N ARG A 153 -41.05 -0.38 17.25
CA ARG A 153 -42.01 0.36 18.05
C ARG A 153 -42.51 -0.52 19.21
N VAL A 154 -42.48 0.00 20.44
CA VAL A 154 -42.89 -0.77 21.65
C VAL A 154 -44.36 -0.53 22.01
N GLY A 155 -44.98 0.55 21.52
CA GLY A 155 -46.40 0.86 21.74
C GLY A 155 -46.86 2.06 20.90
N GLU A 156 -48.14 2.46 21.00
CA GLU A 156 -48.69 3.58 20.19
C GLU A 156 -47.98 4.92 20.41
N ASN A 157 -47.43 5.14 21.61
CA ASN A 157 -46.77 6.40 21.99
C ASN A 157 -45.23 6.29 22.10
N ILE A 158 -44.64 5.14 21.77
CA ILE A 158 -43.18 4.93 21.83
C ILE A 158 -42.71 4.54 20.44
N SER A 159 -42.22 5.52 19.67
CA SER A 159 -41.61 5.29 18.35
C SER A 159 -40.40 4.36 18.44
N GLY A 160 -40.11 3.66 17.35
CA GLY A 160 -38.92 2.82 17.26
C GLY A 160 -37.64 3.65 17.23
N ASP A 161 -36.50 2.96 17.14
CA ASP A 161 -35.22 3.64 17.02
C ASP A 161 -35.12 4.34 15.64
N HIS A 162 -34.47 5.51 15.60
CA HIS A 162 -34.24 6.37 14.43
C HIS A 162 -32.76 6.74 14.36
N LEU A 163 -32.20 6.62 13.16
CA LEU A 163 -30.85 7.07 12.86
C LEU A 163 -30.89 8.02 11.66
N HIS A 164 -30.43 9.25 11.87
CA HIS A 164 -30.20 10.23 10.82
C HIS A 164 -28.79 10.81 10.91
N LEU A 165 -27.98 10.57 9.88
CA LEU A 165 -26.64 11.13 9.74
C LEU A 165 -26.34 11.50 8.29
N VAL A 166 -25.39 12.41 8.14
CA VAL A 166 -24.81 12.83 6.85
C VAL A 166 -23.29 12.79 6.95
N CYS A 167 -22.61 12.34 5.90
CA CYS A 167 -21.16 12.36 5.81
C CYS A 167 -20.67 12.76 4.41
N ASP A 168 -19.70 13.67 4.35
CA ASP A 168 -19.02 13.97 3.07
C ASP A 168 -17.99 12.88 2.72
N PHE A 169 -17.81 12.67 1.41
CA PHE A 169 -16.67 11.92 0.88
C PHE A 169 -15.41 12.78 0.94
N ILE A 170 -14.27 12.16 1.24
CA ILE A 170 -12.96 12.80 1.09
C ILE A 170 -11.95 11.84 0.48
N ILE A 171 -10.82 12.36 0.00
CA ILE A 171 -9.65 11.54 -0.34
C ILE A 171 -8.79 11.36 0.91
N GLY A 172 -8.41 10.12 1.18
CA GLY A 172 -7.49 9.75 2.26
C GLY A 172 -6.65 8.53 1.90
N SER A 173 -5.74 8.16 2.81
CA SER A 173 -4.87 6.99 2.64
C SER A 173 -4.61 6.28 3.96
N ALA A 174 -4.12 5.05 3.93
CA ALA A 174 -3.78 4.29 5.13
C ALA A 174 -2.69 4.93 6.01
N ARG A 175 -1.96 5.93 5.48
CA ARG A 175 -1.04 6.78 6.24
C ARG A 175 -1.80 7.68 7.23
N ASP A 176 -2.99 8.12 6.88
CA ASP A 176 -3.82 9.00 7.72
C ASP A 176 -4.53 8.19 8.81
N ASP A 177 -5.10 7.04 8.45
CA ASP A 177 -5.78 6.13 9.38
C ASP A 177 -5.74 4.70 8.84
N GLY A 178 -5.53 3.71 9.73
CA GLY A 178 -5.50 2.29 9.36
C GLY A 178 -6.83 1.76 8.79
N MET A 179 -7.94 2.48 9.00
CA MET A 179 -9.24 2.19 8.38
C MET A 179 -9.24 2.43 6.86
N PHE A 180 -8.26 3.16 6.33
CA PHE A 180 -8.18 3.56 4.92
C PHE A 180 -7.22 2.64 4.13
N ASN A 181 -7.17 1.35 4.47
CA ASN A 181 -6.34 0.38 3.77
C ASN A 181 -6.99 -0.10 2.47
N VAL A 182 -6.17 -0.27 1.43
CA VAL A 182 -6.63 -0.77 0.11
C VAL A 182 -6.47 -2.28 -0.05
N VAL A 183 -5.77 -2.93 0.89
CA VAL A 183 -5.47 -4.37 0.85
C VAL A 183 -5.74 -5.03 2.20
N SER A 184 -6.21 -6.27 2.16
CA SER A 184 -6.27 -7.18 3.30
C SER A 184 -4.97 -7.97 3.47
N ASN A 185 -4.25 -8.22 2.37
CA ASN A 185 -2.93 -8.84 2.36
C ASN A 185 -1.99 -8.17 1.35
N CYS A 186 -0.77 -7.86 1.75
CA CYS A 186 0.33 -7.50 0.85
C CYS A 186 1.67 -7.90 1.49
N ALA A 187 2.23 -9.01 1.02
CA ALA A 187 3.46 -9.56 1.53
C ALA A 187 4.39 -9.96 0.38
N TYR A 188 5.69 -10.05 0.67
CA TYR A 188 6.63 -10.69 -0.23
C TYR A 188 7.66 -11.49 0.57
N GLY A 189 8.17 -12.56 -0.05
CA GLY A 189 9.29 -13.34 0.45
C GLY A 189 10.36 -13.48 -0.62
N PHE A 190 11.58 -13.81 -0.22
CA PHE A 190 12.61 -14.21 -1.16
C PHE A 190 12.18 -15.48 -1.92
N ASP A 191 12.51 -15.55 -3.20
CA ASP A 191 12.27 -16.75 -4.00
C ASP A 191 13.25 -17.86 -3.61
N ILE A 192 12.75 -19.07 -3.35
CA ILE A 192 13.57 -20.19 -2.90
C ILE A 192 14.32 -20.77 -4.10
N ASP A 193 15.62 -21.05 -3.92
CA ASP A 193 16.44 -21.73 -4.93
C ASP A 193 16.42 -23.24 -4.67
N GLU A 194 15.38 -23.93 -5.17
CA GLU A 194 15.16 -25.36 -4.92
C GLU A 194 16.36 -26.23 -5.36
N GLU A 195 17.02 -25.88 -6.46
CA GLU A 195 18.19 -26.62 -6.95
C GLU A 195 19.39 -26.49 -6.01
N LYS A 196 19.69 -25.26 -5.53
CA LYS A 196 20.76 -25.06 -4.56
C LYS A 196 20.39 -25.63 -3.19
N GLN A 197 19.12 -25.52 -2.81
CA GLN A 197 18.61 -26.06 -1.55
C GLN A 197 18.80 -27.59 -1.51
N ALA A 198 18.44 -28.29 -2.60
CA ALA A 198 18.66 -29.72 -2.72
C ALA A 198 20.14 -30.09 -2.61
N LYS A 199 21.03 -29.40 -3.34
CA LYS A 199 22.49 -29.62 -3.26
C LYS A 199 23.05 -29.41 -1.85
N MET A 200 22.60 -28.37 -1.15
CA MET A 200 23.03 -28.12 0.23
C MET A 200 22.48 -29.17 1.19
N LEU A 201 21.26 -29.64 0.98
CA LEU A 201 20.69 -30.74 1.75
C LEU A 201 21.50 -32.03 1.56
N ASP A 202 21.90 -32.37 0.33
CA ASP A 202 22.72 -33.54 0.05
C ASP A 202 24.08 -33.47 0.79
N ILE A 203 24.72 -32.30 0.79
CA ILE A 203 25.97 -32.06 1.54
C ILE A 203 25.73 -32.26 3.05
N LYS A 204 24.64 -31.71 3.60
CA LYS A 204 24.30 -31.86 5.02
C LYS A 204 23.99 -33.30 5.41
N MET A 205 23.30 -34.03 4.54
CA MET A 205 23.03 -35.45 4.74
C MET A 205 24.31 -36.28 4.76
N GLN A 206 25.29 -35.95 3.91
CA GLN A 206 26.61 -36.58 3.94
C GLN A 206 27.38 -36.23 5.22
N GLU A 207 27.38 -34.96 5.65
CA GLU A 207 28.01 -34.56 6.91
C GLU A 207 27.44 -35.33 8.10
N TRP A 208 26.12 -35.50 8.18
CA TRP A 208 25.47 -36.30 9.23
C TRP A 208 25.77 -37.80 9.13
N ALA A 209 25.94 -38.33 7.93
CA ALA A 209 26.38 -39.71 7.73
C ALA A 209 27.82 -39.90 8.22
N ASP A 210 28.71 -38.95 7.94
CA ASP A 210 30.10 -38.95 8.39
C ASP A 210 30.22 -38.78 9.92
N GLU A 211 29.27 -38.05 10.54
CA GLU A 211 29.10 -37.95 12.01
C GLU A 211 28.57 -39.25 12.65
N GLY A 212 28.19 -40.25 11.84
CA GLY A 212 27.72 -41.55 12.31
C GLY A 212 26.24 -41.59 12.70
N LYS A 213 25.42 -40.62 12.27
CA LYS A 213 23.96 -40.65 12.50
C LYS A 213 23.31 -41.80 11.75
N SER A 214 22.26 -42.37 12.31
CA SER A 214 21.46 -43.40 11.65
C SER A 214 20.63 -42.82 10.49
N GLN A 215 20.23 -43.66 9.54
CA GLN A 215 19.41 -43.23 8.39
C GLN A 215 18.12 -42.51 8.81
N ASN A 216 17.45 -42.99 9.87
CA ASN A 216 16.23 -42.37 10.39
C ASN A 216 16.49 -40.97 10.98
N GLU A 217 17.64 -40.77 11.62
CA GLU A 217 18.04 -39.47 12.16
C GLU A 217 18.41 -38.49 11.04
N ILE A 218 19.12 -38.96 10.01
CA ILE A 218 19.45 -38.15 8.82
C ILE A 218 18.17 -37.66 8.12
N GLU A 219 17.17 -38.52 7.94
CA GLU A 219 15.89 -38.14 7.35
C GLU A 219 15.10 -37.14 8.22
N TYR A 220 15.13 -37.33 9.54
CA TYR A 220 14.49 -36.40 10.48
C TYR A 220 15.17 -35.02 10.45
N GLU A 221 16.49 -34.98 10.52
CA GLU A 221 17.27 -33.74 10.46
C GLU A 221 17.16 -33.06 9.10
N GLY A 222 17.08 -33.83 8.01
CA GLY A 222 16.83 -33.29 6.68
C GLY A 222 15.49 -32.56 6.60
N LYS A 223 14.42 -33.15 7.15
CA LYS A 223 13.11 -32.48 7.25
C LYS A 223 13.18 -31.23 8.12
N ASN A 224 13.86 -31.29 9.26
CA ASN A 224 14.04 -30.16 10.17
C ASN A 224 14.80 -29.01 9.49
N TRP A 225 15.90 -29.31 8.80
CA TRP A 225 16.69 -28.35 8.05
C TRP A 225 15.87 -27.68 6.94
N MET A 226 15.05 -28.44 6.22
CA MET A 226 14.16 -27.91 5.16
C MET A 226 13.09 -26.94 5.70
N LEU A 227 12.71 -27.05 6.97
CA LEU A 227 11.77 -26.14 7.63
C LEU A 227 12.44 -24.85 8.13
N LEU A 228 13.76 -24.85 8.31
CA LEU A 228 14.53 -23.72 8.87
C LEU A 228 15.57 -23.21 7.87
N ASP A 229 16.81 -23.69 7.97
CA ASP A 229 17.95 -23.13 7.22
C ASP A 229 17.83 -23.32 5.72
N GLY A 230 17.16 -24.38 5.27
CA GLY A 230 16.86 -24.58 3.85
C GLY A 230 16.05 -23.41 3.27
N LYS A 231 15.17 -22.78 4.05
CA LYS A 231 14.39 -21.61 3.60
C LYS A 231 15.22 -20.34 3.41
N ARG A 232 16.46 -20.32 3.91
CA ARG A 232 17.41 -19.21 3.70
C ARG A 232 18.11 -19.31 2.34
N VAL A 233 18.06 -20.49 1.68
CA VAL A 233 18.65 -20.72 0.36
C VAL A 233 17.74 -20.13 -0.71
N THR A 234 18.09 -18.92 -1.14
CA THR A 234 17.21 -18.07 -1.96
C THR A 234 17.91 -17.58 -3.21
N LYS A 235 17.12 -17.25 -4.24
CA LYS A 235 17.59 -16.62 -5.47
C LYS A 235 17.80 -15.13 -5.21
N PRO A 236 19.02 -14.59 -5.40
CA PRO A 236 19.28 -13.18 -5.23
C PRO A 236 18.39 -12.33 -6.14
N ASN A 237 17.89 -11.20 -5.63
CA ASN A 237 17.06 -10.24 -6.38
C ASN A 237 15.79 -10.85 -7.00
N SER A 238 15.22 -11.89 -6.38
CA SER A 238 13.95 -12.52 -6.79
C SER A 238 13.00 -12.61 -5.60
N PHE A 239 11.76 -12.18 -5.79
CA PHE A 239 10.76 -12.08 -4.73
C PHE A 239 9.40 -12.63 -5.19
N ASN A 240 8.76 -13.41 -4.32
CA ASN A 240 7.40 -13.89 -4.48
C ASN A 240 6.47 -13.00 -3.68
N PHE A 241 5.61 -12.25 -4.36
CA PHE A 241 4.59 -11.39 -3.77
C PHE A 241 3.27 -12.14 -3.62
N THR A 242 2.51 -11.76 -2.60
CA THR A 242 1.08 -12.06 -2.46
C THR A 242 0.31 -10.78 -2.17
N ILE A 243 -0.83 -10.60 -2.82
CA ILE A 243 -1.68 -9.41 -2.70
C ILE A 243 -3.15 -9.81 -2.70
N GLN A 244 -3.93 -9.17 -1.83
CA GLN A 244 -5.38 -9.30 -1.80
C GLN A 244 -6.00 -7.95 -1.44
N THR A 245 -6.86 -7.46 -2.32
CA THR A 245 -7.60 -6.20 -2.15
C THR A 245 -8.71 -6.31 -1.09
N VAL A 246 -9.14 -5.16 -0.55
CA VAL A 246 -10.39 -5.04 0.22
C VAL A 246 -11.63 -4.83 -0.66
N GLY A 247 -11.44 -4.53 -1.95
CA GLY A 247 -12.52 -4.38 -2.94
C GLY A 247 -12.51 -3.04 -3.69
N SER A 248 -12.14 -1.92 -3.05
CA SER A 248 -12.15 -0.58 -3.66
C SER A 248 -11.30 -0.46 -4.92
N TYR A 249 -10.29 -1.33 -5.06
CA TYR A 249 -9.45 -1.49 -6.24
C TYR A 249 -9.37 -2.96 -6.60
N THR A 250 -9.09 -3.30 -7.85
CA THR A 250 -8.62 -4.65 -8.18
C THR A 250 -7.15 -4.82 -7.79
N ASN A 251 -6.68 -6.06 -7.62
CA ASN A 251 -5.27 -6.32 -7.29
C ASN A 251 -4.31 -5.70 -8.33
N THR A 252 -4.68 -5.77 -9.61
CA THR A 252 -3.90 -5.15 -10.69
C THR A 252 -3.88 -3.63 -10.56
N GLN A 253 -5.02 -3.01 -10.23
CA GLN A 253 -5.09 -1.57 -10.00
C GLN A 253 -4.26 -1.14 -8.79
N VAL A 254 -4.26 -1.92 -7.69
CA VAL A 254 -3.45 -1.61 -6.50
C VAL A 254 -1.96 -1.53 -6.85
N ILE A 255 -1.43 -2.49 -7.61
CA ILE A 255 -0.02 -2.48 -8.02
C ILE A 255 0.30 -1.29 -8.93
N LYS A 256 -0.59 -0.99 -9.89
CA LYS A 256 -0.44 0.18 -10.78
C LYS A 256 -0.46 1.49 -9.99
N ALA A 257 -1.42 1.65 -9.08
CA ALA A 257 -1.55 2.82 -8.23
C ALA A 257 -0.32 3.02 -7.34
N ALA A 258 0.25 1.95 -6.78
CA ALA A 258 1.52 2.04 -6.04
C ALA A 258 2.67 2.55 -6.92
N CYS A 259 2.81 2.05 -8.15
CA CYS A 259 3.83 2.54 -9.08
C CYS A 259 3.60 4.01 -9.43
N ASP A 260 2.35 4.43 -9.61
CA ASP A 260 1.99 5.81 -9.92
C ASP A 260 2.29 6.77 -8.77
N VAL A 261 1.97 6.39 -7.54
CA VAL A 261 2.32 7.16 -6.33
C VAL A 261 3.84 7.29 -6.19
N LEU A 262 4.59 6.21 -6.41
CA LEU A 262 6.05 6.23 -6.36
C LEU A 262 6.64 7.14 -7.45
N ASN A 263 6.14 7.06 -8.69
CA ASN A 263 6.59 7.92 -9.78
C ASN A 263 6.26 9.39 -9.54
N MET A 264 5.05 9.69 -9.03
CA MET A 264 4.67 11.06 -8.64
C MET A 264 5.58 11.60 -7.55
N ASN A 265 5.91 10.80 -6.53
CA ASN A 265 6.80 11.22 -5.46
C ASN A 265 8.24 11.43 -5.94
N LEU A 266 8.73 10.59 -6.86
CA LEU A 266 10.02 10.80 -7.53
C LEU A 266 10.02 12.07 -8.39
N ASP A 267 8.91 12.40 -9.06
CA ASP A 267 8.78 13.63 -9.84
C ASP A 267 8.79 14.88 -8.96
N LYS A 268 8.08 14.86 -7.82
CA LYS A 268 8.14 15.94 -6.82
C LYS A 268 9.58 16.14 -6.33
N LEU A 269 10.26 15.06 -5.98
CA LEU A 269 11.65 15.14 -5.55
C LEU A 269 12.57 15.67 -6.65
N ASN A 270 12.39 15.23 -7.90
CA ASN A 270 13.16 15.74 -9.03
C ASN A 270 12.96 17.25 -9.23
N GLN A 271 11.73 17.76 -9.04
CA GLN A 271 11.44 19.19 -9.07
C GLN A 271 12.17 19.96 -7.97
N GLU A 272 12.28 19.40 -6.76
CA GLU A 272 13.06 20.01 -5.67
C GLU A 272 14.55 20.14 -6.04
N PHE A 273 15.12 19.13 -6.70
CA PHE A 273 16.47 19.18 -7.24
C PHE A 273 16.64 20.22 -8.36
N VAL A 274 15.67 20.34 -9.27
CA VAL A 274 15.66 21.37 -10.33
C VAL A 274 15.58 22.78 -9.73
N ASN A 275 14.73 22.96 -8.71
CA ASN A 275 14.54 24.24 -8.04
C ASN A 275 15.66 24.58 -7.04
N GLN A 276 16.66 23.70 -6.89
CA GLN A 276 17.76 23.84 -5.94
C GLN A 276 17.30 24.00 -4.48
N SER A 277 16.16 23.41 -4.13
CA SER A 277 15.65 23.42 -2.75
C SER A 277 16.23 22.30 -1.89
N VAL A 278 16.87 21.31 -2.50
CA VAL A 278 17.57 20.22 -1.79
C VAL A 278 18.93 20.70 -1.32
N GLU A 279 19.20 20.58 -0.02
CA GLU A 279 20.46 20.97 0.57
C GLU A 279 21.53 19.88 0.36
N ILE A 280 22.65 20.27 -0.27
CA ILE A 280 23.81 19.40 -0.48
C ILE A 280 25.00 20.07 0.21
N VAL A 281 25.46 19.48 1.31
CA VAL A 281 26.55 20.02 2.14
C VAL A 281 27.74 19.09 2.18
N PRO A 282 28.97 19.61 2.31
CA PRO A 282 30.12 18.79 2.65
C PRO A 282 29.88 18.03 3.96
N SER A 283 30.16 16.73 3.96
CA SER A 283 29.91 15.86 5.10
C SER A 283 30.93 16.09 6.22
N THR A 284 30.50 16.03 7.49
CA THR A 284 31.40 16.09 8.65
C THR A 284 32.02 14.72 8.93
N THR A 285 32.80 14.19 7.99
CA THR A 285 33.51 12.91 8.12
C THR A 285 34.98 13.04 7.74
N THR A 286 35.76 11.99 7.98
CA THR A 286 37.16 11.91 7.56
C THR A 286 37.34 11.52 6.09
N MET A 287 36.25 11.21 5.37
CA MET A 287 36.28 10.84 3.95
C MET A 287 36.46 12.09 3.08
N ALA A 288 37.41 12.04 2.15
CA ALA A 288 37.60 13.10 1.16
C ALA A 288 36.41 13.17 0.19
N ASN A 289 36.12 14.36 -0.34
CA ASN A 289 35.09 14.61 -1.36
C ASN A 289 33.73 14.00 -1.00
N CYS A 290 33.34 14.13 0.28
CA CYS A 290 32.11 13.55 0.83
C CYS A 290 31.03 14.62 1.04
N TYR A 291 29.81 14.29 0.65
CA TYR A 291 28.65 15.19 0.69
C TYR A 291 27.45 14.48 1.31
N ASP A 292 26.69 15.23 2.09
CA ASP A 292 25.40 14.84 2.64
C ASP A 292 24.30 15.55 1.84
N ILE A 293 23.43 14.75 1.21
CA ILE A 293 22.22 15.21 0.52
C ILE A 293 21.06 15.04 1.49
N ILE A 294 20.45 16.15 1.88
CA ILE A 294 19.37 16.18 2.88
C ILE A 294 18.03 16.16 2.15
N LEU A 295 17.29 15.05 2.30
CA LEU A 295 15.97 14.86 1.71
C LEU A 295 14.89 15.14 2.77
N THR A 296 14.24 16.30 2.69
CA THR A 296 13.17 16.70 3.61
C THR A 296 11.85 16.02 3.25
N ASN A 297 11.09 15.57 4.26
CA ASN A 297 9.85 14.79 4.14
C ASN A 297 9.98 13.48 3.34
N GLN A 298 11.19 12.96 3.20
CA GLN A 298 11.44 11.71 2.50
C GLN A 298 12.00 10.65 3.44
N ASP A 299 11.31 9.52 3.48
CA ASP A 299 11.65 8.37 4.30
C ASP A 299 12.52 7.34 3.55
N TYR A 300 12.76 6.21 4.22
CA TYR A 300 13.40 5.02 3.67
C TYR A 300 12.87 4.59 2.29
N THR A 301 11.59 4.82 1.97
CA THR A 301 10.96 4.36 0.72
C THR A 301 11.66 4.92 -0.51
N LEU A 302 11.78 6.26 -0.63
CA LEU A 302 12.46 6.89 -1.75
C LEU A 302 13.98 6.94 -1.55
N GLY A 303 14.43 7.18 -0.32
CA GLY A 303 15.85 7.29 -0.04
C GLY A 303 16.64 6.02 -0.37
N LYS A 304 16.13 4.83 -0.03
CA LYS A 304 16.81 3.56 -0.33
C LYS A 304 16.80 3.17 -1.80
N ILE A 305 15.75 3.52 -2.56
CA ILE A 305 15.74 3.24 -4.00
C ILE A 305 16.73 4.15 -4.75
N ILE A 306 16.87 5.42 -4.33
CA ILE A 306 17.83 6.37 -4.92
C ILE A 306 19.25 5.98 -4.53
N GLU A 307 19.50 5.65 -3.25
CA GLU A 307 20.81 5.17 -2.80
C GLU A 307 21.24 3.92 -3.58
N TYR A 308 20.36 2.94 -3.75
CA TYR A 308 20.69 1.76 -4.56
C TYR A 308 20.93 2.11 -6.04
N ALA A 309 20.13 2.99 -6.64
CA ALA A 309 20.35 3.44 -8.01
C ALA A 309 21.69 4.17 -8.17
N PHE A 310 22.10 4.94 -7.17
CA PHE A 310 23.40 5.61 -7.14
C PHE A 310 24.54 4.62 -6.97
N LEU A 311 24.41 3.65 -6.06
CA LEU A 311 25.39 2.59 -5.84
C LEU A 311 25.65 1.83 -7.16
N THR A 312 24.60 1.35 -7.82
CA THR A 312 24.74 0.60 -9.07
C THR A 312 25.31 1.43 -10.20
N LYS A 313 25.04 2.75 -10.24
CA LYS A 313 25.48 3.59 -11.35
C LYS A 313 26.88 4.18 -11.17
N TYR A 314 27.17 4.76 -10.02
CA TYR A 314 28.40 5.52 -9.79
C TYR A 314 29.41 4.79 -8.93
N TYR A 315 28.97 4.00 -7.94
CA TYR A 315 29.90 3.24 -7.09
C TYR A 315 30.46 2.01 -7.82
N GLU A 316 29.62 1.21 -8.46
CA GLU A 316 30.08 0.05 -9.25
C GLU A 316 30.95 0.47 -10.45
N SER A 317 30.68 1.65 -11.02
CA SER A 317 31.51 2.26 -12.08
C SER A 317 32.78 2.95 -11.56
N LYS A 318 33.06 2.89 -10.25
CA LYS A 318 34.21 3.50 -9.57
C LYS A 318 34.32 5.03 -9.68
N ILE A 319 33.21 5.72 -9.97
CA ILE A 319 33.14 7.18 -9.94
C ILE A 319 32.96 7.66 -8.49
N ALA A 320 32.11 6.94 -7.75
CA ALA A 320 31.89 7.15 -6.32
C ALA A 320 32.68 6.14 -5.49
N THR A 321 33.21 6.58 -4.35
CA THR A 321 33.96 5.77 -3.39
C THR A 321 33.12 5.35 -2.19
N PHE A 322 31.97 6.00 -1.98
CA PHE A 322 31.02 5.67 -0.92
C PHE A 322 29.60 6.08 -1.30
N CYS A 323 28.63 5.29 -0.89
CA CYS A 323 27.23 5.67 -0.89
C CYS A 323 26.54 4.99 0.30
N GLY A 324 25.74 5.74 1.05
CA GLY A 324 24.99 5.21 2.17
C GLY A 324 23.76 6.05 2.46
N PHE A 325 22.71 5.39 2.95
CA PHE A 325 21.49 6.03 3.41
C PHE A 325 21.41 6.02 4.94
N GLN A 326 21.08 7.16 5.53
CA GLN A 326 20.88 7.29 6.96
C GLN A 326 19.65 8.13 7.29
N LYS A 327 18.81 7.63 8.18
CA LYS A 327 17.84 8.43 8.94
C LYS A 327 18.29 8.41 10.40
N LYS A 328 18.65 9.57 10.96
CA LYS A 328 19.30 9.64 12.29
C LYS A 328 18.35 9.22 13.40
N HIS A 329 17.10 9.69 13.34
CA HIS A 329 16.04 9.28 14.24
C HIS A 329 14.76 8.94 13.46
N PRO A 330 13.96 7.94 13.88
CA PRO A 330 12.69 7.61 13.23
C PRO A 330 11.70 8.78 13.10
N HIS A 331 11.76 9.73 14.06
CA HIS A 331 10.92 10.94 14.10
C HIS A 331 11.48 12.13 13.34
N ASP A 332 12.71 12.05 12.80
CA ASP A 332 13.21 13.13 11.95
C ASP A 332 12.36 13.18 10.67
N ASP A 333 12.05 14.39 10.23
CA ASP A 333 11.34 14.63 8.97
C ASP A 333 12.28 14.56 7.75
N PHE A 334 13.59 14.48 7.96
CA PHE A 334 14.57 14.36 6.89
C PHE A 334 15.32 13.03 6.91
N SER A 335 15.84 12.66 5.75
CA SER A 335 16.82 11.59 5.59
C SER A 335 18.06 12.09 4.86
N ILE A 336 19.17 11.38 5.01
CA ILE A 336 20.46 11.78 4.44
C ILE A 336 20.94 10.68 3.51
N ILE A 337 21.22 11.04 2.26
CA ILE A 337 22.03 10.24 1.37
C ILE A 337 23.46 10.80 1.43
N ARG A 338 24.37 10.00 1.97
CA ARG A 338 25.78 10.33 2.05
C ARG A 338 26.51 9.69 0.89
N ILE A 339 27.25 10.50 0.14
CA ILE A 339 28.05 10.05 -1.00
C ILE A 339 29.47 10.58 -0.87
N ALA A 340 30.42 9.82 -1.39
CA ALA A 340 31.79 10.30 -1.57
C ALA A 340 32.28 9.92 -2.97
N TYR A 341 33.15 10.76 -3.51
CA TYR A 341 33.72 10.61 -4.84
C TYR A 341 35.24 10.43 -4.78
N GLU A 342 35.83 9.94 -5.87
CA GLU A 342 37.28 9.92 -6.02
C GLU A 342 37.80 11.36 -6.25
N ASP A 343 37.15 12.09 -7.14
CA ASP A 343 37.43 13.50 -7.45
C ASP A 343 36.49 14.45 -6.71
N ASN A 344 36.90 15.71 -6.60
CA ASN A 344 36.06 16.79 -6.07
C ASN A 344 35.09 17.26 -7.17
N TYR A 345 33.79 17.10 -6.92
CA TYR A 345 32.73 17.53 -7.84
C TYR A 345 31.97 18.72 -7.27
N ASP A 346 31.60 19.64 -8.16
CA ASP A 346 30.70 20.73 -7.82
C ASP A 346 29.29 20.20 -7.53
N VAL A 347 28.56 20.92 -6.68
CA VAL A 347 27.18 20.59 -6.27
C VAL A 347 26.25 20.41 -7.48
N SER A 348 26.46 21.15 -8.57
CA SER A 348 25.68 21.01 -9.81
C SER A 348 25.85 19.64 -10.47
N VAL A 349 27.06 19.08 -10.44
CA VAL A 349 27.34 17.75 -11.00
C VAL A 349 26.72 16.67 -10.14
N ILE A 350 26.84 16.80 -8.81
CA ILE A 350 26.21 15.90 -7.84
C ILE A 350 24.69 15.88 -8.02
N ASN A 351 24.08 17.05 -8.18
CA ASN A 351 22.65 17.18 -8.44
C ASN A 351 22.26 16.44 -9.74
N GLY A 352 23.00 16.66 -10.83
CA GLY A 352 22.79 15.94 -12.09
C GLY A 352 22.86 14.40 -11.94
N HIS A 353 23.79 13.90 -11.12
CA HIS A 353 23.90 12.47 -10.84
C HIS A 353 22.64 11.91 -10.14
N ILE A 354 22.10 12.63 -9.16
CA ILE A 354 20.89 12.21 -8.44
C ILE A 354 19.66 12.27 -9.34
N GLN A 355 19.51 13.30 -10.17
CA GLN A 355 18.41 13.41 -11.15
C GLN A 355 18.42 12.23 -12.14
N GLU A 356 19.61 11.80 -12.56
CA GLU A 356 19.78 10.63 -13.40
C GLU A 356 19.39 9.32 -12.67
N CYS A 357 19.74 9.19 -11.38
CA CYS A 357 19.28 8.08 -10.54
C CYS A 357 17.75 8.06 -10.40
N ILE A 358 17.13 9.20 -10.14
CA ILE A 358 15.67 9.34 -10.05
C ILE A 358 15.01 8.87 -11.35
N SER A 359 15.53 9.31 -12.50
CA SER A 359 15.05 8.92 -13.82
C SER A 359 15.12 7.39 -14.02
N ASN A 360 16.23 6.76 -13.59
CA ASN A 360 16.37 5.30 -13.65
C ASN A 360 15.37 4.58 -12.74
N CYS A 361 15.13 5.08 -11.52
CA CYS A 361 14.13 4.51 -10.61
C CYS A 361 12.73 4.53 -11.24
N LYS A 362 12.35 5.65 -11.88
CA LYS A 362 11.05 5.76 -12.58
C LYS A 362 10.89 4.71 -13.68
N LEU A 363 11.94 4.48 -14.48
CA LEU A 363 11.92 3.45 -15.53
C LEU A 363 11.69 2.04 -14.96
N VAL A 364 12.18 1.75 -13.76
CA VAL A 364 11.93 0.46 -13.09
C VAL A 364 10.44 0.32 -12.73
N PHE A 365 9.83 1.35 -12.12
CA PHE A 365 8.42 1.31 -11.77
C PHE A 365 7.51 1.29 -12.99
N GLU A 366 7.85 2.02 -14.06
CA GLU A 366 7.12 1.96 -15.33
C GLU A 366 7.15 0.56 -15.94
N LYS A 367 8.29 -0.13 -15.91
CA LYS A 367 8.37 -1.53 -16.37
C LYS A 367 7.47 -2.46 -15.56
N ILE A 368 7.47 -2.31 -14.24
CA ILE A 368 6.61 -3.10 -13.36
C ILE A 368 5.15 -2.80 -13.67
N LYS A 369 4.74 -1.54 -13.70
CA LYS A 369 3.39 -1.09 -14.06
C LYS A 369 2.93 -1.67 -15.40
N ASN A 370 3.80 -1.63 -16.41
CA ASN A 370 3.49 -2.10 -17.76
C ASN A 370 3.32 -3.63 -17.85
N ALA A 371 4.00 -4.41 -17.00
CA ALA A 371 3.81 -5.86 -16.94
C ALA A 371 2.42 -6.27 -16.43
N PHE A 372 1.73 -5.36 -15.72
CA PHE A 372 0.36 -5.54 -15.23
C PHE A 372 -0.69 -4.87 -16.13
N ARG A 373 -0.33 -4.35 -17.30
CA ARG A 373 -1.34 -3.98 -18.30
C ARG A 373 -2.07 -5.24 -18.72
N SER A 374 -3.40 -5.21 -18.61
CA SER A 374 -4.25 -6.25 -19.16
C SER A 374 -3.84 -6.47 -20.62
N LYS A 375 -3.71 -7.73 -21.05
CA LYS A 375 -3.88 -8.05 -22.48
C LYS A 375 -5.36 -7.85 -22.80
N GLU A 376 -5.80 -6.60 -22.81
CA GLU A 376 -7.10 -6.18 -23.32
C GLU A 376 -6.81 -5.54 -24.68
N GLU A 377 -6.79 -6.40 -25.71
CA GLU A 377 -7.37 -6.09 -27.01
C GLU A 377 -8.76 -6.69 -27.05
#